data_AF-A0A955LZ16-F1
#
_entry.id   AF-A0A955LZ16-F1
#
_cell.length_a   1.000
_cell.length_b   1.000
_cell.length_c   1.000
_cell.angle_alpha   90.00
_cell.angle_beta   90.00
_cell.angle_gamma   90.00
#
_symmetry.space_group_name_H-M   'P 1'
#
loop_
_entity.id
_entity.type
_entity.pdbx_description
1 polymer ?
#
loop_
_entity_poly.entity_id
_entity_poly.type
_entity_poly.pdbx_seq_one_letter_code
_entity_poly.pdbx_strand_id
1 'polypeptide(L)'
;MKNREIPVQYELKTWDDLECWFRFFIEGQKQGNCERGCPLATIAYELTDSNELIRQDINLIFEYIRNALARLFLNLKAQGELVDTADPDQLADFCVAIMQGGLLTAKIRKDSAPFQNSVQHALIYLKSLRPNLSKK
;
A
#
# COMPACT_ATOMS: atom_id res chain seq x y z
N MET A 1 8.06 8.30 -23.75
CA MET A 1 8.57 7.85 -22.43
C MET A 1 8.07 8.84 -21.40
N LYS A 2 6.90 8.60 -20.78
CA LYS A 2 6.33 9.52 -19.77
C LYS A 2 6.95 9.22 -18.40
N ASN A 3 7.23 10.29 -17.64
CA ASN A 3 7.96 10.34 -16.37
C ASN A 3 7.76 9.11 -15.47
N ARG A 4 8.88 8.46 -15.13
CA ARG A 4 8.99 7.44 -14.08
C ARG A 4 9.20 8.12 -12.73
N GLU A 5 8.21 8.89 -12.28
CA GLU A 5 8.21 9.37 -10.90
C GLU A 5 7.56 8.31 -10.01
N ILE A 6 8.29 7.89 -8.98
CA ILE A 6 7.75 7.05 -7.91
C ILE A 6 6.68 7.91 -7.22
N PRO A 7 5.42 7.46 -7.04
CA PRO A 7 4.34 8.27 -6.49
C PRO A 7 4.45 8.32 -4.96
N VAL A 8 5.64 8.65 -4.46
CA VAL A 8 5.85 9.04 -3.07
C VAL A 8 5.25 10.44 -2.83
N GLN A 9 4.95 11.18 -3.91
CA GLN A 9 4.42 12.55 -3.85
C GLN A 9 2.91 12.65 -4.14
N TYR A 10 2.19 11.55 -4.41
CA TYR A 10 0.76 11.65 -4.71
C TYR A 10 -0.03 11.81 -3.39
N GLU A 11 -0.63 12.99 -3.17
CA GLU A 11 -1.57 13.16 -2.07
C GLU A 11 -2.78 12.25 -2.32
N LEU A 12 -2.90 11.20 -1.51
CA LEU A 12 -4.04 10.28 -1.55
C LEU A 12 -5.22 10.93 -0.81
N LYS A 13 -6.32 11.20 -1.51
CA LYS A 13 -7.51 11.87 -0.94
C LYS A 13 -8.79 11.08 -1.12
N THR A 14 -8.86 10.24 -2.15
CA THR A 14 -10.07 9.52 -2.56
C THR A 14 -9.83 8.01 -2.60
N TRP A 15 -10.93 7.26 -2.67
CA TRP A 15 -10.86 5.82 -2.93
C TRP A 15 -10.20 5.48 -4.27
N ASP A 16 -10.38 6.31 -5.30
CA ASP A 16 -9.75 6.12 -6.61
C ASP A 16 -8.23 6.30 -6.53
N ASP A 17 -7.76 7.22 -5.67
CA ASP A 17 -6.32 7.39 -5.42
C ASP A 17 -5.72 6.14 -4.79
N LEU A 18 -6.43 5.49 -3.86
CA LEU A 18 -6.00 4.24 -3.24
C LEU A 18 -5.92 3.09 -4.27
N GLU A 19 -6.90 2.98 -5.15
CA GLU A 19 -6.87 1.99 -6.24
C GLU A 19 -5.71 2.24 -7.19
N CYS A 20 -5.48 3.51 -7.56
CA CYS A 20 -4.35 3.91 -8.38
C CYS A 20 -3.01 3.61 -7.70
N TRP A 21 -2.92 3.82 -6.38
CA TRP A 21 -1.74 3.51 -5.58
C TRP A 21 -1.40 2.03 -5.62
N PHE A 22 -2.35 1.12 -5.38
CA PHE A 22 -2.09 -0.32 -5.52
C PHE A 22 -1.74 -0.72 -6.97
N ARG A 23 -2.47 -0.16 -7.95
CA ARG A 23 -2.26 -0.45 -9.37
C ARG A 23 -0.86 -0.07 -9.83
N PHE A 24 -0.31 1.03 -9.31
CA PHE A 24 1.06 1.44 -9.61
C PHE A 24 2.07 0.32 -9.33
N PHE A 25 1.96 -0.37 -8.19
CA PHE A 25 2.87 -1.45 -7.84
C PHE A 25 2.65 -2.71 -8.70
N ILE A 26 1.40 -3.03 -9.03
CA ILE A 26 1.07 -4.16 -9.93
C ILE A 26 1.66 -3.91 -11.33
N GLU A 27 1.50 -2.72 -11.88
CA GLU A 27 2.03 -2.37 -13.19
C GLU A 27 3.57 -2.30 -13.18
N GLY A 28 4.17 -1.84 -12.08
CA GLY A 28 5.62 -1.92 -11.87
C GLY A 28 6.15 -3.35 -11.90
N GLN A 29 5.43 -4.32 -11.32
CA GLN A 29 5.78 -5.74 -11.40
C GLN A 29 5.71 -6.24 -12.84
N LYS A 30 4.61 -5.98 -13.56
CA LYS A 30 4.43 -6.41 -14.95
C LYS A 30 5.53 -5.88 -15.86
N GLN A 31 5.86 -4.59 -15.75
CA GLN A 31 6.93 -3.95 -16.53
C GLN A 31 8.32 -4.53 -16.21
N GLY A 32 8.51 -5.03 -14.99
CA GLY A 32 9.74 -5.69 -14.55
C GLY A 32 9.73 -7.21 -14.72
N ASN A 33 8.83 -7.78 -15.53
CA ASN A 33 8.64 -9.23 -15.72
C ASN A 33 8.44 -10.00 -14.40
N CYS A 34 7.91 -9.34 -13.37
CA CYS A 34 7.77 -9.85 -12.02
C CYS A 34 9.10 -10.34 -11.41
N GLU A 35 10.24 -9.75 -11.77
CA GLU A 35 11.55 -10.17 -11.23
C GLU A 35 12.05 -9.24 -10.12
N ARG A 36 11.41 -8.08 -9.94
CA ARG A 36 11.82 -7.03 -9.01
C ARG A 36 11.04 -7.15 -7.70
N GLY A 37 11.72 -6.90 -6.58
CA GLY A 37 11.09 -6.75 -5.27
C GLY A 37 11.08 -5.29 -4.83
N CYS A 38 10.57 -5.02 -3.63
CA CYS A 38 10.85 -3.74 -2.97
C CYS A 38 12.34 -3.69 -2.58
N PRO A 39 13.11 -2.68 -3.04
CA PRO A 39 14.54 -2.59 -2.69
C PRO A 39 14.74 -2.40 -1.18
N LEU A 40 13.89 -1.61 -0.53
CA LEU A 40 13.96 -1.38 0.91
C LEU A 40 13.68 -2.65 1.71
N ALA A 41 12.69 -3.45 1.30
CA ALA A 41 12.42 -4.74 1.94
C ALA A 41 13.59 -5.72 1.76
N THR A 42 14.28 -5.67 0.61
CA THR A 42 15.47 -6.50 0.38
C THR A 42 16.57 -6.15 1.38
N ILE A 43 16.83 -4.86 1.60
CA ILE A 43 17.79 -4.42 2.63
C ILE A 43 17.31 -4.82 4.03
N ALA A 44 16.00 -4.68 4.31
CA ALA A 44 15.42 -5.03 5.60
C ALA A 44 15.63 -6.51 5.96
N TYR A 45 15.59 -7.43 4.98
CA TYR A 45 15.86 -8.86 5.20
C TYR A 45 17.32 -9.19 5.55
N GLU A 46 18.26 -8.32 5.16
CA GLU A 46 19.69 -8.50 5.43
C GLU A 46 20.14 -7.79 6.72
N LEU A 47 19.22 -7.12 7.43
CA LEU A 47 19.56 -6.41 8.67
C LEU A 47 19.96 -7.39 9.77
N THR A 48 21.07 -7.06 10.43
CA THR A 48 21.49 -7.66 11.70
C THR A 48 21.27 -6.69 12.86
N ASP A 49 21.49 -7.13 14.10
CA ASP A 49 21.40 -6.27 15.30
C ASP A 49 22.37 -5.07 15.23
N SER A 50 23.45 -5.18 14.45
CA SER A 50 24.43 -4.11 14.27
C SER A 50 23.98 -2.98 13.34
N ASN A 51 22.88 -3.15 12.60
CA ASN A 51 22.44 -2.23 11.54
C ASN A 51 21.33 -1.26 11.98
N GLU A 52 21.38 -0.79 13.23
CA GLU A 52 20.28 -0.02 13.82
C GLU A 52 19.99 1.30 13.08
N LEU A 53 21.02 2.03 12.61
CA LEU A 53 20.82 3.24 11.81
C LEU A 53 20.09 2.96 10.48
N ILE A 54 20.43 1.86 9.81
CA ILE A 54 19.79 1.46 8.55
C ILE A 54 18.33 1.06 8.82
N ARG A 55 18.07 0.38 9.95
CA ARG A 55 16.72 0.03 10.38
C ARG A 55 15.87 1.28 10.58
N GLN A 56 16.42 2.31 11.22
CA GLN A 56 15.75 3.59 11.43
C GLN A 56 15.45 4.29 10.10
N ASP A 57 16.41 4.33 9.17
CA ASP A 57 16.20 4.93 7.85
C ASP A 57 15.10 4.20 7.04
N ILE A 58 15.11 2.87 7.04
CA ILE A 58 14.09 2.06 6.37
C ILE A 58 12.71 2.32 7.01
N ASN A 59 12.65 2.34 8.35
CA ASN A 59 11.42 2.64 9.08
C ASN A 59 10.89 4.02 8.72
N LEU A 60 11.73 5.06 8.65
CA LEU A 60 11.30 6.41 8.25
C LEU A 60 10.65 6.44 6.87
N ILE A 61 11.17 5.67 5.91
CA ILE A 61 10.59 5.59 4.56
C ILE A 61 9.25 4.86 4.58
N PHE A 62 9.14 3.74 5.30
CA PHE A 62 7.87 3.04 5.44
C PHE A 62 6.83 3.87 6.19
N GLU A 63 7.23 4.59 7.23
CA GLU A 63 6.40 5.54 7.95
C GLU A 63 5.90 6.66 7.05
N TYR A 64 6.74 7.18 6.15
CA TYR A 64 6.29 8.18 5.19
C TYR A 64 5.14 7.66 4.31
N ILE A 65 5.26 6.44 3.79
CA ILE A 65 4.22 5.79 2.96
C ILE A 65 2.96 5.51 3.80
N ARG A 66 3.13 4.93 4.99
CA ARG A 66 2.04 4.65 5.94
C ARG A 66 1.26 5.92 6.29
N ASN A 67 1.97 7.00 6.61
CA ASN A 67 1.34 8.27 6.97
C ASN A 67 0.52 8.88 5.82
N ALA A 68 0.90 8.68 4.56
CA ALA A 68 0.08 9.12 3.43
C ALA A 68 -1.24 8.36 3.35
N LEU A 69 -1.22 7.05 3.59
CA LEU A 69 -2.42 6.20 3.63
C LEU A 69 -3.29 6.50 4.87
N ALA A 70 -2.68 6.73 6.04
CA ALA A 70 -3.43 7.09 7.25
C ALA A 70 -4.18 8.42 7.06
N ARG A 71 -3.53 9.42 6.45
CA ARG A 71 -4.18 10.70 6.09
C ARG A 71 -5.33 10.51 5.11
N LEU A 72 -5.19 9.64 4.12
CA LEU A 72 -6.28 9.29 3.21
C LEU A 72 -7.49 8.77 4.01
N PHE A 73 -7.31 7.75 4.85
CA PHE A 73 -8.42 7.16 5.60
C PHE A 73 -9.03 8.12 6.61
N LEU A 74 -8.22 8.98 7.23
CA LEU A 74 -8.70 10.05 8.10
C LEU A 74 -9.57 11.05 7.34
N ASN A 75 -9.18 11.45 6.13
CA ASN A 75 -9.96 12.33 5.27
C ASN A 75 -11.28 11.69 4.84
N LEU A 76 -11.26 10.43 4.42
CA LEU A 76 -12.47 9.67 4.07
C LEU A 76 -13.42 9.57 5.26
N LYS A 77 -12.90 9.34 6.47
CA LYS A 77 -13.68 9.33 7.72
C LYS A 77 -14.31 10.69 8.01
N ALA A 78 -13.54 11.77 7.90
CA ALA A 78 -14.03 13.14 8.09
C ALA A 78 -15.12 13.53 7.07
N GLN A 79 -15.11 12.94 5.87
CA GLN A 79 -16.13 13.14 4.82
C GLN A 79 -17.37 12.23 5.00
N GLY A 80 -17.38 11.34 5.99
CA GLY A 80 -18.46 10.36 6.17
C GLY A 80 -18.44 9.25 5.11
N GLU A 81 -17.29 8.99 4.48
CA GLU A 81 -17.09 7.92 3.51
C GLU A 81 -16.44 6.65 4.11
N LEU A 82 -16.09 6.69 5.40
CA LEU A 82 -15.56 5.56 6.16
C LEU A 82 -16.32 5.44 7.48
N VAL A 83 -16.67 4.22 7.89
CA VAL A 83 -17.38 3.95 9.16
C VAL A 83 -16.59 4.42 10.39
N ASP A 84 -17.29 4.85 11.44
CA ASP A 84 -16.68 5.40 12.65
C ASP A 84 -15.79 4.40 13.41
N THR A 85 -16.08 3.11 13.29
CA THR A 85 -15.32 2.04 13.94
C THR A 85 -14.01 1.69 13.23
N ALA A 86 -13.80 2.18 12.00
CA ALA A 86 -12.55 1.94 11.28
C ALA A 86 -11.43 2.84 11.83
N ASP A 87 -10.26 2.24 12.06
CA ASP A 87 -9.04 2.90 12.51
C ASP A 87 -8.14 3.24 11.29
N PRO A 88 -7.94 4.53 10.96
CA PRO A 88 -7.11 4.96 9.83
C PRO A 88 -5.67 4.42 9.85
N ASP A 89 -5.05 4.31 11.03
CA ASP A 89 -3.65 3.87 11.14
C ASP A 89 -3.54 2.36 10.85
N GLN A 90 -4.46 1.56 11.40
CA GLN A 90 -4.50 0.11 11.14
C GLN A 90 -4.80 -0.20 9.67
N LEU A 91 -5.67 0.59 9.02
CA LEU A 91 -5.93 0.44 7.59
C LEU A 91 -4.71 0.82 6.74
N ALA A 92 -3.93 1.81 7.17
CA ALA A 92 -2.68 2.15 6.51
C ALA A 92 -1.65 1.02 6.59
N ASP A 93 -1.47 0.43 7.78
CA ASP A 93 -0.61 -0.74 7.98
C ASP A 93 -1.05 -1.92 7.11
N PHE A 94 -2.36 -2.19 7.07
CA PHE A 94 -2.93 -3.22 6.21
C PHE A 94 -2.57 -3.02 4.73
N CYS A 95 -2.71 -1.79 4.22
CA CYS A 95 -2.36 -1.48 2.83
C CYS A 95 -0.87 -1.67 2.53
N VAL A 96 0.02 -1.24 3.43
CA VAL A 96 1.47 -1.44 3.29
C VAL A 96 1.82 -2.94 3.30
N ALA A 97 1.19 -3.72 4.18
CA ALA A 97 1.38 -5.16 4.27
C ALA A 97 0.93 -5.88 2.98
N ILE A 98 -0.25 -5.53 2.44
CA ILE A 98 -0.76 -6.07 1.17
C ILE A 98 0.19 -5.73 0.02
N MET A 99 0.71 -4.50 -0.03
CA MET A 99 1.69 -4.10 -1.04
C MET A 99 2.97 -4.94 -0.95
N GLN A 100 3.58 -5.06 0.23
CA GLN A 100 4.83 -5.82 0.38
C GLN A 100 4.65 -7.33 0.12
N GLY A 101 3.60 -7.94 0.67
CA GLY A 101 3.28 -9.35 0.42
C GLY A 101 2.94 -9.61 -1.06
N GLY A 102 2.27 -8.67 -1.71
CA GLY A 102 1.98 -8.72 -3.14
C GLY A 102 3.24 -8.66 -4.01
N LEU A 103 4.15 -7.73 -3.73
CA LEU A 103 5.45 -7.64 -4.43
C LEU A 103 6.26 -8.93 -4.25
N LEU A 104 6.28 -9.50 -3.04
CA LEU A 104 6.98 -10.74 -2.74
C LEU A 104 6.40 -11.94 -3.50
N THR A 105 5.09 -12.15 -3.39
CA THR A 105 4.41 -13.29 -4.02
C THR A 105 4.46 -13.23 -5.54
N ALA A 106 4.35 -12.03 -6.13
CA ALA A 106 4.53 -11.85 -7.57
C ALA A 106 5.93 -12.24 -8.02
N LYS A 107 6.97 -11.84 -7.27
CA LYS A 107 8.36 -12.20 -7.55
C LYS A 107 8.61 -13.69 -7.48
N ILE A 108 8.10 -14.36 -6.45
CA ILE A 108 8.26 -15.82 -6.26
C ILE A 108 7.61 -16.58 -7.42
N ARG A 109 6.41 -16.17 -7.85
CA ARG A 109 5.66 -16.84 -8.92
C ARG A 109 6.10 -16.44 -10.32
N LYS A 110 6.88 -15.35 -10.47
CA LYS A 110 7.12 -14.67 -11.74
C LYS A 110 5.81 -14.34 -12.48
N ASP A 111 4.79 -13.99 -11.71
CA ASP A 111 3.44 -13.74 -12.18
C ASP A 111 2.78 -12.70 -11.27
N SER A 112 2.14 -11.68 -11.84
CA SER A 112 1.44 -10.64 -11.09
C SER A 112 0.10 -11.09 -10.52
N ALA A 113 -0.47 -12.22 -10.96
CA ALA A 113 -1.81 -12.66 -10.58
C ALA A 113 -2.04 -12.78 -9.06
N PRO A 114 -1.11 -13.33 -8.22
CA PRO A 114 -1.29 -13.37 -6.77
C PRO A 114 -1.41 -11.98 -6.15
N PHE A 115 -0.65 -11.00 -6.66
CA PHE A 115 -0.74 -9.62 -6.19
C PHE A 115 -2.07 -8.98 -6.59
N GLN A 116 -2.49 -9.16 -7.84
CA GLN A 116 -3.78 -8.66 -8.33
C GLN A 116 -4.95 -9.20 -7.50
N ASN A 117 -4.97 -10.51 -7.22
CA ASN A 117 -6.00 -11.14 -6.40
C ASN A 117 -5.99 -10.57 -4.97
N SER A 118 -4.81 -10.43 -4.37
CA SER A 118 -4.67 -9.88 -3.01
C SER A 118 -5.19 -8.44 -2.93
N VAL A 119 -4.85 -7.59 -3.90
CA VAL A 119 -5.35 -6.21 -3.98
C VAL A 119 -6.85 -6.18 -4.22
N GLN A 120 -7.39 -7.04 -5.09
CA GLN A 120 -8.82 -7.11 -5.34
C GLN A 120 -9.59 -7.42 -4.04
N HIS A 121 -9.15 -8.42 -3.28
CA HIS A 121 -9.79 -8.76 -2.00
C HIS A 121 -9.59 -7.69 -0.93
N ALA A 122 -8.42 -7.05 -0.87
CA ALA A 122 -8.17 -5.91 0.00
C ALA A 122 -9.13 -4.76 -0.31
N LEU A 123 -9.33 -4.42 -1.58
CA LEU A 123 -10.27 -3.36 -1.99
C LEU A 123 -11.72 -3.71 -1.70
N ILE A 124 -12.13 -4.98 -1.83
CA ILE A 124 -13.46 -5.44 -1.43
C ILE A 124 -13.67 -5.19 0.08
N TYR A 125 -12.71 -5.62 0.91
CA TYR A 125 -12.76 -5.40 2.35
C TYR A 125 -12.81 -3.91 2.68
N LEU A 126 -11.90 -3.11 2.13
CA LEU A 126 -11.81 -1.68 2.41
C LEU A 126 -13.07 -0.93 1.97
N LYS A 127 -13.65 -1.26 0.80
CA LYS A 127 -14.93 -0.69 0.35
C LYS A 127 -16.12 -1.13 1.19
N SER A 128 -16.06 -2.30 1.83
CA SER A 128 -17.12 -2.71 2.78
C SER A 128 -17.17 -1.84 4.04
N LEU A 129 -16.11 -1.08 4.32
CA LEU A 129 -16.04 -0.11 5.41
C LEU A 129 -16.66 1.25 5.04
N ARG A 130 -17.23 1.41 3.84
CA ARG A 130 -18.04 2.58 3.51
C ARG A 130 -19.37 2.52 4.28
N PRO A 131 -19.88 3.66 4.81
CA PRO A 131 -21.15 3.66 5.51
C PRO A 131 -22.30 3.17 4.63
N ASN A 132 -23.15 2.30 5.18
CA ASN A 132 -24.42 1.94 4.55
C ASN A 132 -25.37 3.13 4.63
N LEU A 133 -25.59 3.83 3.52
CA LEU A 133 -26.51 4.97 3.43
C LEU A 133 -28.00 4.59 3.60
N SER A 134 -28.34 3.34 3.98
CA SER A 134 -29.71 2.83 4.04
C SER A 134 -30.43 2.98 5.38
N LYS A 135 -29.86 3.68 6.36
CA LYS A 135 -30.54 4.00 7.62
C LYS A 135 -30.33 5.47 7.99
N LYS A 136 -31.14 6.34 7.40
CA LYS A 136 -31.47 7.64 7.99
C LYS A 136 -32.98 7.79 7.99
#